data_AF-A0A8T4RWI9-F1
#
_entry.id   AF-A0A8T4RWI9-F1
#
_cell.length_a   1.000
_cell.length_b   1.000
_cell.length_c   1.000
_cell.angle_alpha   90.00
_cell.angle_beta   90.00
_cell.angle_gamma   90.00
#
_symmetry.space_group_name_H-M   'P 1'
#
loop_
_entity.id
_entity.type
_entity.pdbx_description
1 polymer ?
#
loop_
_entity_poly.entity_id
_entity_poly.type
_entity_poly.pdbx_seq_one_letter_code
_entity_poly.pdbx_strand_id
1 'polypeptide(L)'
;MKSSRKVGRRDEAMMNKKDEEMKKQVIFMYSTVHLLKKDKIRFYYALKGRDGKTGIVKRYQVEQLGRTVLFVEEKYAKEVHDFLNYWKCKYTTKEVFLKE
;
A
#
# COMPACT_ATOMS: atom_id res chain seq x y z
N MET A 1 50.04 -28.77 33.81
CA MET A 1 49.89 -27.32 34.11
C MET A 1 49.27 -26.63 32.90
N LYS A 2 48.43 -25.63 33.17
CA LYS A 2 47.46 -24.97 32.27
C LYS A 2 48.13 -24.27 31.07
N SER A 3 47.46 -24.24 29.91
CA SER A 3 46.83 -23.01 29.40
C SER A 3 46.26 -23.20 27.98
N SER A 4 44.93 -23.19 27.91
CA SER A 4 44.14 -22.98 26.70
C SER A 4 44.12 -21.49 26.37
N ARG A 5 44.17 -21.09 25.08
CA ARG A 5 43.34 -19.98 24.56
C ARG A 5 43.39 -19.83 23.03
N LYS A 6 42.23 -20.19 22.46
CA LYS A 6 41.42 -19.46 21.46
C LYS A 6 42.01 -19.25 20.06
N VAL A 7 41.69 -20.23 19.22
CA VAL A 7 41.31 -20.02 17.82
C VAL A 7 40.33 -18.85 17.71
N GLY A 8 40.67 -17.87 16.89
CA GLY A 8 39.92 -16.63 16.65
C GLY A 8 38.55 -16.92 16.06
N ARG A 9 37.56 -16.98 16.94
CA ARG A 9 36.13 -17.06 16.67
C ARG A 9 35.58 -15.64 16.46
N ARG A 10 35.89 -15.00 15.32
CA ARG A 10 35.40 -13.63 15.02
C ARG A 10 34.90 -13.36 13.61
N ASP A 11 35.18 -14.19 12.61
CA ASP A 11 34.85 -13.82 11.21
C ASP A 11 33.56 -14.47 10.66
N GLU A 12 32.96 -15.41 11.38
CA GLU A 12 31.76 -16.16 10.92
C GLU A 12 30.42 -15.62 11.46
N ALA A 13 30.44 -14.52 12.23
CA ALA A 13 29.27 -14.01 12.96
C ALA A 13 28.64 -12.72 12.36
N MET A 14 28.86 -12.42 11.08
CA MET A 14 28.32 -11.22 10.42
C MET A 14 27.40 -11.53 9.21
N MET A 15 26.64 -12.63 9.27
CA MET A 15 25.53 -12.89 8.33
C MET A 15 24.24 -13.25 9.06
N ASN A 16 23.87 -12.45 10.05
CA ASN A 16 22.50 -12.43 10.58
C ASN A 16 21.88 -11.05 10.36
N LYS A 17 21.85 -10.61 9.10
CA LYS A 17 20.76 -9.73 8.68
C LYS A 17 19.61 -10.67 8.35
N LYS A 18 18.67 -10.82 9.30
CA LYS A 18 17.31 -11.20 8.95
C LYS A 18 16.94 -10.34 7.75
N ASP A 19 16.69 -10.95 6.59
CA ASP A 19 16.01 -10.27 5.51
C ASP A 19 14.68 -9.81 6.09
N GLU A 20 14.63 -8.55 6.53
CA GLU A 20 13.39 -7.93 6.96
C GLU A 20 12.50 -7.91 5.73
N GLU A 21 11.42 -8.67 5.78
CA GLU A 21 10.48 -8.81 4.68
C GLU A 21 9.83 -7.44 4.42
N MET A 22 10.39 -6.70 3.47
CA MET A 22 9.90 -5.38 3.11
C MET A 22 8.56 -5.53 2.40
N LYS A 23 7.48 -5.02 3.00
CA LYS A 23 6.16 -5.04 2.35
C LYS A 23 6.08 -3.95 1.31
N LYS A 24 5.84 -4.35 0.05
CA LYS A 24 5.59 -3.43 -1.05
C LYS A 24 4.13 -2.96 -1.03
N GLN A 25 3.95 -1.65 -1.07
CA GLN A 25 2.65 -0.98 -1.12
C GLN A 25 2.68 0.17 -2.13
N VAL A 26 1.50 0.62 -2.54
CA VAL A 26 1.31 1.66 -3.54
C VAL A 26 0.42 2.76 -2.99
N ILE A 27 0.91 3.99 -3.07
CA ILE A 27 0.11 5.19 -2.83
C ILE A 27 -0.49 5.65 -4.15
N PHE A 28 -1.81 5.80 -4.20
CA PHE A 28 -2.53 6.45 -5.30
C PHE A 28 -2.97 7.84 -4.88
N MET A 29 -2.58 8.86 -5.64
CA MET A 29 -3.07 10.23 -5.50
C MET A 29 -3.94 10.57 -6.70
N TYR A 30 -5.25 10.69 -6.50
CA TYR A 30 -6.22 10.88 -7.59
C TYR A 30 -6.89 12.25 -7.58
N SER A 31 -7.49 12.63 -8.71
CA SER A 31 -8.31 13.82 -8.85
C SER A 31 -9.71 13.46 -9.35
N THR A 32 -10.71 14.11 -8.77
CA THR A 32 -12.11 14.01 -9.19
C THR A 32 -12.60 15.32 -9.81
N VAL A 33 -11.71 16.28 -10.10
CA VAL A 33 -12.10 17.64 -10.53
C VAL A 33 -12.99 17.60 -11.78
N HIS A 34 -12.71 16.69 -12.72
CA HIS A 34 -13.49 16.50 -13.96
C HIS A 34 -14.90 15.94 -13.73
N LEU A 35 -15.17 15.31 -12.59
CA LEU A 35 -16.48 14.75 -12.29
C LEU A 35 -17.47 15.86 -11.92
N LEU A 36 -18.68 15.78 -12.50
CA LEU A 36 -19.80 16.63 -12.12
C LEU A 36 -20.25 16.31 -10.68
N LYS A 37 -20.95 17.24 -10.03
CA LYS A 37 -21.37 17.10 -8.62
C LYS A 37 -22.11 15.78 -8.34
N LYS A 38 -23.05 15.40 -9.21
CA LYS A 38 -23.81 14.14 -9.09
C LYS A 38 -22.91 12.90 -9.19
N ASP A 39 -21.91 12.94 -10.06
CA ASP A 39 -21.03 11.80 -10.30
C ASP A 39 -19.93 11.70 -9.23
N LYS A 40 -19.50 12.83 -8.65
CA LYS A 40 -18.67 12.84 -7.43
C LYS A 40 -19.36 12.09 -6.29
N ILE A 41 -20.65 12.34 -6.06
CA ILE A 41 -21.41 11.64 -5.03
C ILE A 41 -21.42 10.13 -5.30
N ARG A 42 -21.72 9.72 -6.54
CA ARG A 42 -21.72 8.30 -6.95
C ARG A 42 -20.33 7.66 -6.83
N PHE A 43 -19.28 8.39 -7.19
CA PHE A 43 -17.90 7.97 -7.02
C PHE A 43 -17.60 7.66 -5.55
N TYR A 44 -17.99 8.54 -4.62
CA TYR A 44 -17.76 8.29 -3.19
C TYR A 44 -18.57 7.11 -2.65
N TYR A 45 -19.78 6.86 -3.17
CA TYR A 45 -20.51 5.63 -2.83
C TYR A 45 -19.80 4.38 -3.34
N ALA A 46 -19.23 4.41 -4.54
CA ALA A 46 -18.47 3.28 -5.05
C ALA A 46 -17.14 3.09 -4.28
N LEU A 47 -16.50 4.19 -3.87
CA LEU A 47 -15.24 4.16 -3.11
C LEU A 47 -15.45 3.65 -1.68
N LYS A 48 -16.44 4.19 -0.94
CA LYS A 48 -16.65 3.93 0.48
C LYS A 48 -17.73 2.91 0.78
N GLY A 49 -18.64 2.70 -0.16
CA GLY A 49 -19.85 1.93 0.06
C GLY A 49 -21.04 2.83 0.36
N ARG A 50 -22.23 2.23 0.29
CA ARG A 50 -23.52 2.87 0.59
C ARG A 50 -24.55 1.79 0.92
N ASP A 51 -25.45 2.06 1.86
CA ASP A 51 -26.61 1.22 2.19
C ASP A 51 -26.24 -0.26 2.41
N GLY A 52 -25.22 -0.52 3.23
CA GLY A 52 -24.73 -1.87 3.55
C GLY A 52 -23.82 -2.50 2.48
N LYS A 53 -23.71 -1.91 1.28
CA LYS A 53 -22.79 -2.38 0.23
C LYS A 53 -21.37 -1.88 0.49
N THR A 54 -20.39 -2.77 0.32
CA THR A 54 -18.97 -2.47 0.51
C THR A 54 -18.37 -1.80 -0.72
N GLY A 55 -17.72 -0.65 -0.52
CA GLY A 55 -16.91 0.01 -1.57
C GLY A 55 -15.49 -0.53 -1.66
N ILE A 56 -14.71 -0.01 -2.61
CA ILE A 56 -13.30 -0.36 -2.85
C ILE A 56 -12.48 -0.32 -1.55
N VAL A 57 -12.67 0.71 -0.73
CA VAL A 57 -11.88 0.94 0.48
C VAL A 57 -11.95 -0.26 1.43
N LYS A 58 -13.16 -0.69 1.77
CA LYS A 58 -13.35 -1.80 2.71
C LYS A 58 -13.15 -3.17 2.04
N ARG A 59 -13.43 -3.29 0.74
CA ARG A 59 -13.29 -4.55 -0.01
C ARG A 59 -11.82 -4.98 -0.12
N TYR A 60 -10.93 -4.05 -0.37
CA TYR A 60 -9.51 -4.31 -0.61
C TYR A 60 -8.60 -3.81 0.51
N GLN A 61 -9.19 -3.57 1.70
CA GLN A 61 -8.46 -3.10 2.89
C GLN A 61 -7.56 -1.88 2.60
N VAL A 62 -8.02 -1.00 1.71
CA VAL A 62 -7.29 0.20 1.31
C VAL A 62 -7.38 1.21 2.45
N GLU A 63 -6.24 1.68 2.91
CA GLU A 63 -6.17 2.77 3.87
C GLU A 63 -6.30 4.11 3.14
N GLN A 64 -7.12 5.02 3.67
CA GLN A 64 -7.27 6.35 3.08
C GLN A 64 -6.52 7.38 3.94
N LEU A 65 -5.34 7.79 3.46
CA LEU A 65 -4.48 8.75 4.15
C LEU A 65 -4.97 10.20 4.03
N GLY A 66 -5.80 10.48 3.03
CA GLY A 66 -6.39 11.79 2.81
C GLY A 66 -7.55 11.72 1.83
N ARG A 67 -8.24 12.85 1.61
CA ARG A 67 -9.48 12.89 0.80
C ARG A 67 -9.32 12.23 -0.57
N THR A 68 -8.15 12.34 -1.19
CA THR A 68 -7.84 11.77 -2.50
C THR A 68 -6.55 10.95 -2.53
N VAL A 69 -6.16 10.40 -1.38
CA VAL A 69 -4.93 9.60 -1.24
C VAL A 69 -5.30 8.22 -0.70
N LEU A 70 -5.00 7.18 -1.47
CA LEU A 70 -5.24 5.78 -1.12
C LEU A 70 -3.91 5.07 -0.95
N PHE A 71 -3.82 4.24 0.09
CA PHE A 71 -2.66 3.42 0.38
C PHE A 71 -3.08 1.96 0.31
N VAL A 72 -2.40 1.22 -0.57
CA VAL A 72 -2.91 -0.03 -1.13
C VAL A 72 -1.80 -1.06 -1.09
N GLU A 73 -2.11 -2.28 -0.64
CA GLU A 73 -1.19 -3.41 -0.79
C GLU A 73 -0.98 -3.73 -2.28
N GLU A 74 0.26 -4.06 -2.67
CA GLU A 74 0.63 -4.31 -4.08
C GLU A 74 -0.36 -5.26 -4.79
N LYS A 75 -0.78 -6.34 -4.11
CA LYS A 75 -1.73 -7.34 -4.65
C LYS A 75 -3.11 -6.79 -5.01
N TYR A 76 -3.49 -5.62 -4.48
CA TYR A 76 -4.78 -4.96 -4.76
C TYR A 76 -4.63 -3.68 -5.60
N ALA A 77 -3.40 -3.37 -6.04
CA ALA A 77 -3.14 -2.14 -6.80
C ALA A 77 -3.88 -2.13 -8.15
N LYS A 78 -4.03 -3.30 -8.79
CA LYS A 78 -4.73 -3.44 -10.06
C LYS A 78 -6.20 -3.06 -9.95
N GLU A 79 -6.87 -3.44 -8.87
CA GLU A 79 -8.28 -3.18 -8.64
C GLU A 79 -8.54 -1.69 -8.40
N VAL A 80 -7.61 -1.01 -7.71
CA VAL A 80 -7.67 0.44 -7.53
C VAL A 80 -7.39 1.17 -8.84
N HIS A 81 -6.42 0.71 -9.64
CA HIS A 81 -6.14 1.22 -10.97
C HIS A 81 -7.36 1.11 -11.90
N ASP A 82 -7.97 -0.08 -11.96
CA ASP A 82 -9.15 -0.36 -12.79
C ASP A 82 -10.35 0.48 -12.34
N PHE A 83 -10.54 0.66 -11.03
CA PHE A 83 -11.56 1.55 -10.47
C PHE A 83 -11.34 3.01 -10.91
N LEU A 84 -10.13 3.56 -10.74
CA LEU A 84 -9.85 4.95 -11.08
C LEU A 84 -9.97 5.19 -12.59
N ASN A 85 -9.57 4.22 -13.42
CA ASN A 85 -9.72 4.28 -14.87
C ASN A 85 -11.18 4.24 -15.31
N TYR A 86 -12.00 3.38 -14.70
CA TYR A 86 -13.45 3.33 -14.96
C TYR A 86 -14.10 4.71 -14.74
N TRP A 87 -13.72 5.39 -13.66
CA TRP A 87 -14.18 6.74 -13.35
C TRP A 87 -13.45 7.85 -14.12
N LYS A 88 -12.52 7.49 -15.02
CA LYS A 88 -11.69 8.40 -15.81
C LYS A 88 -10.93 9.41 -14.94
N CYS A 89 -10.61 9.03 -13.70
CA CYS A 89 -9.83 9.87 -12.79
C CYS A 89 -8.39 9.97 -13.29
N LYS A 90 -7.84 11.19 -13.28
CA LYS A 90 -6.39 11.36 -13.36
C LYS A 90 -5.79 10.99 -12.01
N TYR A 91 -4.70 10.23 -12.00
CA TYR A 91 -3.98 9.89 -10.78
C TYR A 91 -2.48 9.69 -11.06
N THR A 92 -1.72 9.71 -9.97
CA THR A 92 -0.31 9.32 -9.93
C THR A 92 -0.13 8.23 -8.90
N THR A 93 0.89 7.40 -9.07
CA THR A 93 1.23 6.32 -8.16
C THR A 93 2.64 6.49 -7.61
N LYS A 94 2.85 6.02 -6.38
CA LYS A 94 4.18 5.92 -5.76
C LYS A 94 4.30 4.58 -5.05
N GLU A 95 5.31 3.81 -5.43
CA GLU A 95 5.65 2.58 -4.73
C GLU A 95 6.40 2.92 -3.43
N VAL A 96 6.07 2.20 -2.36
CA VAL A 96 6.65 2.36 -1.03
C VAL A 96 6.98 0.98 -0.49
N PHE A 97 8.15 0.84 0.13
CA PHE A 97 8.55 -0.36 0.84
C PHE A 97 8.53 -0.06 2.33
N LEU A 98 7.67 -0.74 3.07
CA LEU A 98 7.61 -0.64 4.52
C LEU A 98 8.48 -1.71 5.16
N LYS A 99 9.25 -1.28 6.16
CA LYS A 99 9.94 -2.16 7.10
C LYS A 99 8.99 -2.42 8.27
N GLU A 100 8.77 -3.69 8.59
CA GLU A 100 8.05 -4.10 9.81
C GLU A 100 8.93 -4.08 11.05
#